data_AF-A0AA37AEP6-F1
#
_entry.id   AF-A0AA37AEP6-F1
#
_cell.length_a   1.000
_cell.length_b   1.000
_cell.length_c   1.000
_cell.angle_alpha   90.00
_cell.angle_beta   90.00
_cell.angle_gamma   90.00
#
_symmetry.space_group_name_H-M   'P 1'
#
loop_
_entity.id
_entity.type
_entity.pdbx_description
1 polymer ?
#
loop_
_entity_poly.entity_id
_entity_poly.type
_entity_poly.pdbx_seq_one_letter_code
_entity_poly.pdbx_strand_id
1 'polypeptide(L)'
;MKIIKYQLATEINHGTPEEPDIETVLSGVTMPYTDSNYAIAQAEAWQGEVTVEEVPETAEEIRARRDKLLADTDWTQTLDAPIDAATRESMRTYRQALRDVPQQDGFPADIQWPELPETVKAAPGPVDTAFDVLIGGDADA
;
A
#
# COMPACT_ATOMS: atom_id res chain seq x y z
N MET A 1 8.06 8.10 2.40
CA MET A 1 8.10 6.85 3.20
C MET A 1 8.98 7.07 4.42
N LYS A 2 8.69 6.45 5.58
CA LYS A 2 9.56 6.54 6.76
C LYS A 2 10.44 5.30 6.86
N ILE A 3 11.72 5.49 7.21
CA ILE A 3 12.63 4.39 7.52
C ILE A 3 13.18 4.55 8.93
N ILE A 4 13.54 3.42 9.52
CA ILE A 4 14.19 3.32 10.81
C ILE A 4 15.66 2.96 10.56
N LYS A 5 16.57 3.70 11.18
CA LYS A 5 18.00 3.41 11.19
C LYS A 5 18.50 3.27 12.62
N TYR A 6 19.26 2.21 12.89
CA TYR A 6 19.90 1.97 14.18
C TYR A 6 21.21 1.20 14.00
N GLN A 7 22.05 1.20 15.04
CA GLN A 7 23.25 0.35 15.11
C GLN A 7 22.93 -0.89 15.94
N LEU A 8 23.28 -2.07 15.47
CA LEU A 8 23.19 -3.32 16.22
C LEU A 8 24.60 -3.77 16.61
N ALA A 9 24.80 -4.11 17.89
CA ALA A 9 26.04 -4.70 18.36
C ALA A 9 25.94 -6.22 18.41
N THR A 10 26.84 -6.89 17.71
CA THR A 10 26.96 -8.36 17.73
C THR A 10 28.36 -8.75 18.19
N GLU A 11 28.44 -9.73 19.08
CA GLU A 11 29.71 -10.32 19.50
C GLU A 11 30.11 -11.43 18.53
N ILE A 12 31.30 -11.35 17.97
CA ILE A 12 31.87 -12.36 17.08
C ILE A 12 33.09 -12.96 17.78
N ASN A 13 33.12 -14.29 17.89
CA ASN A 13 34.29 -15.00 18.41
C ASN A 13 35.22 -15.39 17.24
N HIS A 14 36.41 -14.80 17.19
CA HIS A 14 37.46 -15.10 16.22
C HIS A 14 38.39 -16.24 16.67
N GLY A 15 38.29 -16.63 17.94
CA GLY A 15 39.11 -17.66 18.57
C GLY A 15 38.47 -19.04 18.56
N THR A 16 38.95 -19.91 19.44
CA THR A 16 38.34 -21.24 19.65
C THR A 16 37.32 -21.19 20.79
N PRO A 17 36.48 -22.22 20.97
CA PRO A 17 35.62 -22.29 22.15
C PRO A 17 36.41 -22.32 23.47
N GLU A 18 37.66 -22.81 23.46
CA GLU A 18 38.53 -22.93 24.64
C GLU A 18 39.38 -21.67 24.88
N GLU A 19 39.67 -20.93 23.81
CA GLU A 19 40.39 -19.65 23.83
C GLU A 19 39.58 -18.64 23.00
N PRO A 20 38.50 -18.07 23.57
CA PRO A 20 37.62 -17.16 22.85
C PRO A 20 38.28 -15.79 22.66
N ASP A 21 38.17 -15.27 21.45
CA ASP A 21 38.60 -13.93 21.06
C ASP A 21 37.35 -13.16 20.62
N ILE A 22 36.69 -12.51 21.57
CA ILE A 22 35.39 -11.87 21.36
C ILE A 22 35.59 -10.41 20.95
N GLU A 23 35.12 -10.07 19.75
CA GLU A 23 35.06 -8.71 19.24
C GLU A 23 33.60 -8.24 19.16
N THR A 24 33.32 -7.02 19.65
CA THR A 24 32.03 -6.37 19.43
C THR A 24 32.03 -5.66 18.08
N VAL A 25 31.20 -6.12 17.17
CA VAL A 25 31.03 -5.52 15.83
C VAL A 25 29.72 -4.76 15.79
N LEU A 26 29.78 -3.49 15.35
CA LEU A 26 28.62 -2.66 15.11
C LEU A 26 28.19 -2.76 13.65
N SER A 27 26.91 -3.06 13.43
CA SER A 27 26.31 -3.14 12.10
C SER A 27 25.15 -2.14 11.97
N GLY A 28 25.12 -1.41 10.86
CA GLY A 28 24.03 -0.49 10.56
C GLY A 28 22.82 -1.23 10.00
N VAL A 29 21.67 -1.09 10.65
CA VAL A 29 20.40 -1.69 10.22
C VAL A 29 19.48 -0.60 9.68
N THR A 30 18.84 -0.87 8.53
CA THR A 30 17.83 0.01 7.93
C THR A 30 16.58 -0.79 7.62
N MET A 31 15.42 -0.34 8.13
CA MET A 31 14.14 -1.02 7.94
C MET A 31 13.03 -0.02 7.59
N PRO A 32 11.97 -0.43 6.86
CA PRO A 32 10.79 0.42 6.70
C PRO A 32 10.12 0.66 8.05
N TYR A 33 9.57 1.87 8.25
CA TYR A 33 8.85 2.19 9.48
C TYR A 33 7.53 1.41 9.55
N THR A 34 7.43 0.56 10.57
CA THR A 34 6.19 -0.02 11.07
C THR A 34 6.26 -0.01 12.59
N ASP A 35 5.12 -0.04 13.29
CA ASP A 35 5.14 -0.06 14.76
C ASP A 35 5.91 -1.27 15.30
N SER A 36 5.80 -2.42 14.63
CA SER A 36 6.57 -3.63 14.95
C SER A 36 8.07 -3.45 14.72
N ASN A 37 8.48 -2.89 13.58
CA ASN A 37 9.89 -2.66 13.27
C ASN A 37 10.50 -1.61 14.21
N TYR A 38 9.73 -0.62 14.62
CA TYR A 38 10.16 0.41 15.56
C TYR A 38 10.34 -0.16 16.98
N ALA A 39 9.47 -1.08 17.40
CA ALA A 39 9.62 -1.80 18.66
C ALA A 39 10.87 -2.71 18.67
N ILE A 40 11.12 -3.43 17.56
CA ILE A 40 12.33 -4.25 17.39
C ILE A 40 13.58 -3.37 17.45
N ALA A 41 13.60 -2.27 16.68
CA ALA A 41 14.73 -1.35 16.67
C ALA A 41 15.00 -0.77 18.06
N GLN A 42 13.99 -0.39 18.84
CA GLN A 42 14.19 0.08 20.21
C GLN A 42 14.75 -0.99 21.16
N ALA A 43 14.39 -2.27 20.95
CA ALA A 43 14.86 -3.37 21.79
C ALA A 43 16.31 -3.76 21.46
N GLU A 44 16.72 -3.65 20.20
CA GLU A 44 18.00 -4.15 19.70
C GLU A 44 19.06 -3.06 19.47
N ALA A 45 18.65 -1.78 19.41
CA ALA A 45 19.56 -0.69 19.16
C ALA A 45 20.66 -0.61 20.22
N TRP A 46 21.89 -0.59 19.74
CA TRP A 46 23.05 -0.23 20.52
C TRP A 46 22.84 1.15 21.13
N GLN A 47 22.96 1.24 22.45
CA GLN A 47 22.71 2.46 23.24
C GLN A 47 21.27 3.00 23.14
N GLY A 48 20.34 2.25 22.55
CA GLY A 48 18.95 2.68 22.35
C GLY A 48 18.78 3.79 21.31
N GLU A 49 19.80 4.08 20.51
CA GLU A 49 19.74 5.13 19.48
C GLU A 49 19.01 4.63 18.23
N VAL A 50 17.76 5.09 18.08
CA VAL A 50 16.93 4.83 16.90
C VAL A 50 16.60 6.15 16.22
N THR A 51 16.88 6.24 14.93
CA THR A 51 16.56 7.41 14.11
C THR A 51 15.46 7.05 13.12
N VAL A 52 14.47 7.94 12.99
CA VAL A 52 13.39 7.81 12.00
C VAL A 52 13.55 8.94 11.01
N GLU A 53 13.77 8.58 9.75
CA GLU A 53 13.96 9.53 8.66
C GLU A 53 12.83 9.42 7.65
N GLU A 54 12.36 10.57 7.15
CA GLU A 54 11.50 10.61 5.98
C GLU A 54 12.35 10.53 4.73
N VAL A 55 12.13 9.49 3.94
CA VAL A 55 12.80 9.27 2.65
C VAL A 55 11.79 9.56 1.56
N PRO A 56 12.16 10.34 0.52
CA PRO A 56 11.32 10.46 -0.66
C PRO A 56 11.06 9.08 -1.26
N GLU A 57 9.84 8.85 -1.75
CA GLU A 57 9.54 7.63 -2.49
C GLU A 57 10.39 7.61 -3.77
N THR A 58 10.94 6.45 -4.09
CA THR A 58 11.67 6.25 -5.33
C THR A 58 10.71 6.23 -6.51
N ALA A 59 11.23 6.53 -7.70
CA ALA A 59 10.45 6.44 -8.94
C ALA A 59 9.86 5.03 -9.17
N GLU A 60 10.51 3.98 -8.68
CA GLU A 60 10.03 2.60 -8.79
C GLU A 60 8.86 2.34 -7.83
N GLU A 61 8.96 2.78 -6.57
CA GLU A 61 7.88 2.65 -5.59
C GLU A 61 6.63 3.41 -6.03
N ILE A 62 6.78 4.62 -6.59
CA ILE A 62 5.67 5.40 -7.12
C ILE A 62 4.99 4.65 -8.28
N ARG A 63 5.76 4.07 -9.21
CA ARG A 63 5.20 3.28 -10.31
C ARG A 63 4.50 2.01 -9.80
N ALA A 64 5.08 1.33 -8.82
CA ALA A 64 4.45 0.17 -8.18
C ALA A 64 3.13 0.54 -7.49
N ARG A 65 3.08 1.68 -6.80
CA ARG A 65 1.86 2.21 -6.19
C ARG A 65 0.79 2.54 -7.24
N ARG A 66 1.18 3.18 -8.36
CA ARG A 66 0.28 3.42 -9.50
C ARG A 66 -0.29 2.10 -10.02
N ASP A 67 0.55 1.11 -10.25
CA ASP A 67 0.14 -0.18 -10.82
C ASP A 67 -0.82 -0.93 -9.90
N LYS A 68 -0.59 -0.85 -8.58
CA LYS A 68 -1.51 -1.37 -7.57
C LYS A 68 -2.88 -0.67 -7.62
N LEU A 69 -2.92 0.67 -7.64
CA LEU A 69 -4.17 1.43 -7.72
C LEU A 69 -4.95 1.16 -9.03
N LEU A 70 -4.23 0.95 -10.14
CA LEU A 70 -4.83 0.51 -11.40
C LEU A 70 -5.38 -0.93 -11.29
N ALA A 71 -4.70 -1.84 -10.61
CA ALA A 71 -5.23 -3.19 -10.41
C ALA A 71 -6.48 -3.17 -9.51
N ASP A 72 -6.44 -2.45 -8.40
CA ASP A 72 -7.55 -2.36 -7.42
C ASP A 72 -8.83 -1.76 -8.02
N THR A 73 -8.69 -0.90 -9.03
CA THR A 73 -9.82 -0.26 -9.73
C THR A 73 -10.16 -0.91 -11.07
N ASP A 74 -9.53 -2.01 -11.45
CA ASP A 74 -9.71 -2.61 -12.78
C ASP A 74 -11.13 -3.13 -13.01
N TRP A 75 -11.72 -3.72 -11.97
CA TRP A 75 -13.09 -4.25 -12.01
C TRP A 75 -14.13 -3.19 -12.43
N THR A 76 -13.91 -1.92 -12.11
CA THR A 76 -14.81 -0.81 -12.47
C THR A 76 -14.94 -0.57 -13.97
N GLN A 77 -13.96 -1.05 -14.76
CA GLN A 77 -13.95 -0.85 -16.21
C GLN A 77 -14.73 -1.94 -16.95
N THR A 78 -15.17 -2.99 -16.26
CA THR A 78 -16.00 -4.03 -16.86
C THR A 78 -17.43 -3.53 -17.08
N LEU A 79 -18.07 -4.04 -18.15
CA LEU A 79 -19.47 -3.72 -18.45
C LEU A 79 -20.43 -4.26 -17.37
N ASP A 80 -20.05 -5.38 -16.75
CA ASP A 80 -20.81 -6.05 -15.68
C ASP A 80 -20.55 -5.45 -14.28
N ALA A 81 -19.71 -4.43 -14.18
CA ALA A 81 -19.46 -3.77 -12.91
C ALA A 81 -20.79 -3.18 -12.36
N PRO A 82 -21.16 -3.45 -11.10
CA PRO A 82 -22.41 -3.00 -10.49
C PRO A 82 -22.39 -1.50 -10.13
N ILE A 83 -21.87 -0.66 -11.02
CA ILE A 83 -21.74 0.80 -10.88
C ILE A 83 -22.47 1.51 -12.02
N ASP A 84 -22.99 2.70 -11.72
CA ASP A 84 -23.65 3.51 -12.73
C ASP A 84 -22.67 4.04 -13.80
N ALA A 85 -23.23 4.60 -14.87
CA ALA A 85 -22.43 5.12 -15.99
C ALA A 85 -21.54 6.31 -15.57
N ALA A 86 -22.03 7.15 -14.65
CA ALA A 86 -21.32 8.34 -14.19
C ALA A 86 -20.08 7.96 -13.36
N THR A 87 -20.23 7.01 -12.43
CA THR A 87 -19.13 6.43 -11.64
C THR A 87 -18.10 5.78 -12.53
N ARG A 88 -18.54 5.05 -13.58
CA ARG A 88 -17.62 4.43 -14.56
C ARG A 88 -16.78 5.47 -15.31
N GLU A 89 -17.36 6.63 -15.66
CA GLU A 89 -16.63 7.75 -16.26
C GLU A 89 -15.63 8.39 -15.28
N SER A 90 -16.06 8.65 -14.05
CA SER A 90 -15.19 9.18 -12.99
C SER A 90 -14.00 8.25 -12.73
N MET A 91 -14.24 6.93 -12.68
CA MET A 91 -13.19 5.92 -12.55
C MET A 91 -12.25 5.89 -13.75
N ARG A 92 -12.75 6.14 -14.98
CA ARG A 92 -11.89 6.24 -16.17
C ARG A 92 -10.96 7.46 -16.07
N THR A 93 -11.51 8.60 -15.65
CA THR A 93 -10.74 9.84 -15.44
C THR A 93 -9.69 9.65 -14.34
N TYR A 94 -10.07 9.03 -13.22
CA TYR A 94 -9.16 8.69 -12.13
C TYR A 94 -8.00 7.80 -12.60
N ARG A 95 -8.30 6.72 -13.34
CA ARG A 95 -7.28 5.81 -13.89
C ARG A 95 -6.38 6.48 -14.91
N GLN A 96 -6.89 7.43 -15.68
CA GLN A 96 -6.05 8.24 -16.57
C GLN A 96 -5.09 9.11 -15.77
N ALA A 97 -5.59 9.84 -14.77
CA ALA A 97 -4.75 10.65 -13.89
C ALA A 97 -3.65 9.82 -13.19
N LEU A 98 -3.95 8.58 -12.78
CA LEU A 98 -2.94 7.65 -12.25
C LEU A 98 -1.83 7.34 -13.27
N ARG A 99 -2.18 7.11 -14.54
CA ARG A 99 -1.18 6.85 -15.60
C ARG A 99 -0.33 8.07 -15.90
N ASP A 100 -0.87 9.26 -15.66
CA ASP A 100 -0.18 10.52 -15.88
C ASP A 100 0.72 10.94 -14.70
N VAL A 101 0.66 10.26 -13.54
CA VAL A 101 1.52 10.55 -12.37
C VAL A 101 3.02 10.60 -12.71
N PRO A 102 3.62 9.64 -13.45
CA PRO A 102 5.04 9.70 -13.81
C PRO A 102 5.40 10.78 -14.84
N GLN A 103 4.40 11.47 -15.39
CA GLN A 103 4.56 12.56 -16.36
C GLN A 103 4.40 13.94 -15.71
N GLN A 104 4.08 14.01 -14.41
CA GLN A 104 3.94 15.27 -13.69
C GLN A 104 5.29 15.98 -13.53
N ASP A 105 5.26 17.30 -13.59
CA ASP A 105 6.39 18.15 -13.23
C ASP A 105 6.72 17.95 -11.75
N GLY A 106 7.94 17.52 -11.44
CA GLY A 106 8.38 17.24 -10.06
C GLY A 106 8.54 15.76 -9.74
N PHE A 107 8.13 14.84 -10.63
CA PHE A 107 8.38 13.41 -10.45
C PHE A 107 9.89 13.11 -10.32
N PRO A 108 10.31 12.28 -9.35
CA PRO A 108 9.50 11.57 -8.33
C PRO A 108 9.33 12.32 -7.00
N ALA A 109 9.94 13.50 -6.83
CA ALA A 109 10.06 14.18 -5.54
C ALA A 109 8.78 14.91 -5.10
N ASP A 110 8.05 15.49 -6.04
CA ASP A 110 6.80 16.22 -5.81
C ASP A 110 5.76 15.75 -6.83
N ILE A 111 4.80 14.96 -6.35
CA ILE A 111 3.74 14.37 -7.17
C ILE A 111 2.39 14.51 -6.46
N GLN A 112 1.35 14.73 -7.24
CA GLN A 112 -0.02 14.82 -6.77
C GLN A 112 -0.80 13.57 -7.19
N TRP A 113 -1.24 12.81 -6.20
CA TRP A 113 -2.06 11.62 -6.45
C TRP A 113 -3.53 12.04 -6.65
N PRO A 114 -4.22 11.50 -7.66
CA PRO A 114 -5.65 11.73 -7.80
C PRO A 114 -6.41 11.11 -6.62
N GLU A 115 -7.52 11.73 -6.24
CA GLU A 115 -8.43 11.21 -5.22
C GLU A 115 -9.33 10.13 -5.81
N LEU A 116 -9.52 9.02 -5.08
CA LEU A 116 -10.38 7.93 -5.52
C LEU A 116 -11.85 8.41 -5.52
N PRO A 117 -12.57 8.35 -6.64
CA PRO A 117 -13.98 8.76 -6.67
C PRO A 117 -14.85 7.73 -5.93
N GLU A 118 -15.93 8.20 -5.32
CA GLU A 118 -16.92 7.34 -4.67
C GLU A 118 -17.63 6.43 -5.69
N THR A 119 -17.90 5.19 -5.31
CA THR A 119 -18.65 4.24 -6.15
C THR A 119 -20.14 4.33 -5.86
N VAL A 120 -20.94 4.71 -6.86
CA VAL A 120 -22.40 4.63 -6.78
C VAL A 120 -22.88 3.35 -7.46
N LYS A 121 -23.66 2.55 -6.72
CA LYS A 121 -24.25 1.32 -7.25
C LYS A 121 -25.23 1.65 -8.37
N ALA A 122 -25.17 0.93 -9.48
CA ALA A 122 -26.20 1.03 -10.51
C ALA A 122 -27.58 0.69 -9.92
N ALA A 123 -28.61 1.44 -10.31
CA ALA A 123 -29.99 1.08 -9.95
C ALA A 123 -30.27 -0.36 -10.43
N PRO A 124 -30.97 -1.20 -9.64
CA PRO A 124 -31.30 -2.55 -10.05
C PRO A 124 -32.05 -2.52 -11.38
N GLY A 125 -31.64 -3.36 -12.32
CA GLY A 125 -32.29 -3.44 -13.63
C GLY A 125 -33.73 -3.98 -13.49
N PRO A 126 -34.62 -3.73 -14.45
CA PRO A 126 -35.99 -4.23 -14.41
C PRO A 126 -36.09 -5.78 -14.38
N VAL A 127 -35.02 -6.47 -14.77
CA VAL A 127 -34.89 -7.95 -14.71
C VAL A 127 -34.62 -8.46 -13.30
N ASP A 128 -33.89 -7.70 -12.46
CA ASP A 128 -33.67 -8.07 -11.05
C ASP A 128 -34.97 -7.95 -10.24
N THR A 129 -35.84 -7.01 -10.60
CA THR A 129 -37.16 -6.84 -9.97
C THR A 129 -38.15 -7.91 -10.42
N ALA A 130 -38.00 -8.46 -11.63
CA ALA A 130 -38.91 -9.48 -12.16
C ALA A 130 -38.73 -10.85 -11.51
N PHE A 131 -37.52 -11.18 -11.02
CA PHE A 131 -37.26 -12.45 -10.35
C PHE A 131 -37.95 -12.55 -8.97
N ASP A 132 -38.04 -11.43 -8.23
CA ASP A 132 -38.78 -11.34 -6.96
C ASP A 132 -40.31 -11.39 -7.15
N VAL A 133 -40.82 -10.98 -8.31
CA VAL A 133 -42.27 -11.04 -8.62
C VAL A 133 -42.72 -12.43 -9.08
N LEU A 134 -41.81 -13.25 -9.64
CA LEU A 134 -42.14 -14.57 -10.19
C LEU A 134 -42.01 -15.73 -9.20
N ILE A 135 -41.29 -15.56 -8.09
CA ILE A 135 -41.20 -16.56 -7.00
C ILE A 135 -42.19 -16.17 -5.88
N GLY A 136 -43.46 -16.41 -6.18
CA GLY A 136 -44.64 -16.41 -5.29
C GLY A 136 -44.43 -16.04 -3.82
N GLY A 137 -44.55 -14.75 -3.51
CA GLY A 137 -45.02 -14.28 -2.21
C GLY A 137 -46.54 -14.39 -2.10
N ASP A 138 -47.09 -15.60 -2.15
CA ASP A 138 -48.43 -15.89 -1.61
C ASP A 138 -48.24 -16.50 -0.22
N ALA A 139 -47.84 -15.65 0.72
CA ALA A 139 -48.12 -15.84 2.12
C ALA A 139 -49.25 -14.88 2.46
N ASP A 140 -50.50 -15.33 2.31
CA ASP A 140 -51.69 -14.93 3.10
C ASP A 140 -52.99 -15.46 2.45
N ALA A 141 -53.45 -16.64 2.92
CA ALA A 141 -54.86 -17.04 3.15
C ALA A 141 -54.98 -18.53 3.46
#